data_AF-A0A164MUX2-F1
#
_entry.id   AF-A0A164MUX2-F1
#
_cell.length_a   1.000
_cell.length_b   1.000
_cell.length_c   1.000
_cell.angle_alpha   90.00
_cell.angle_beta   90.00
_cell.angle_gamma   90.00
#
_symmetry.space_group_name_H-M   'P 1'
#
loop_
_entity.id
_entity.type
_entity.pdbx_description
1 polymer ?
#
loop_
_entity_poly.entity_id
_entity_poly.type
_entity_poly.pdbx_seq_one_letter_code
_entity_poly.pdbx_strand_id
1 'polypeptide(L)'
;MYVGLSCAVVAGCGAEESDATEGPNTLAFANIPAGENASLEVRRELVPERVTVTQPALVDINARAADLPVWPGPDPSEFLAPNPPAGEIGQLSGAQAGEALIAAQNNPGEFWNVGGIVLWLVVAPVQ
;
A
#
# COMPACT_ATOMS: atom_id res chain seq x y z
N MET A 1 14.36 83.23 1.86
CA MET A 1 13.11 83.15 2.66
C MET A 1 12.20 82.15 1.98
N TYR A 2 12.09 80.90 2.48
CA TYR A 2 11.19 79.79 2.04
C TYR A 2 11.24 79.35 0.55
N VAL A 3 10.96 78.09 0.13
CA VAL A 3 10.82 76.76 0.79
C VAL A 3 12.02 75.87 0.31
N GLY A 4 12.10 74.52 0.26
CA GLY A 4 11.33 73.32 0.66
C GLY A 4 12.14 72.07 0.23
N LEU A 5 12.31 71.01 1.04
CA LEU A 5 11.40 69.88 1.35
C LEU A 5 11.08 69.01 0.11
N SER A 6 11.76 67.89 -0.24
CA SER A 6 12.22 66.66 0.50
C SER A 6 11.12 65.61 0.68
N CYS A 7 11.34 64.28 0.55
CA CYS A 7 12.47 63.48 0.03
C CYS A 7 11.97 62.09 -0.44
N ALA A 8 12.84 61.24 -1.00
CA ALA A 8 12.54 59.87 -1.44
C ALA A 8 12.68 58.80 -0.32
N VAL A 9 12.13 57.60 -0.55
CA VAL A 9 12.29 56.38 0.28
C VAL A 9 12.61 55.17 -0.63
N VAL A 10 13.26 54.14 -0.08
CA VAL A 10 13.99 53.06 -0.81
C VAL A 10 13.68 51.65 -0.28
N ALA A 11 14.32 50.63 -0.88
CA ALA A 11 14.27 49.17 -0.65
C ALA A 11 13.15 48.40 -1.40
N GLY A 12 13.35 47.17 -1.87
CA GLY A 12 14.55 46.29 -1.95
C GLY A 12 14.16 44.82 -2.28
N CYS A 13 15.02 43.92 -2.74
CA CYS A 13 16.46 43.99 -3.07
C CYS A 13 16.65 43.91 -4.63
N GLY A 14 17.54 43.17 -5.33
CA GLY A 14 18.55 42.12 -5.03
C GLY A 14 18.02 40.68 -5.12
N ALA A 15 18.69 39.70 -5.76
CA ALA A 15 20.02 39.69 -6.42
C ALA A 15 20.04 38.84 -7.71
N GLU A 16 21.16 38.89 -8.46
CA GLU A 16 21.40 38.17 -9.72
C GLU A 16 22.41 37.00 -9.55
N GLU A 17 22.72 36.34 -10.67
CA GLU A 17 23.86 35.43 -10.94
C GLU A 17 23.71 33.88 -10.75
N SER A 18 24.17 33.20 -11.81
CA SER A 18 24.75 31.83 -11.87
C SER A 18 23.87 30.55 -11.89
N ASP A 19 23.66 30.10 -13.13
CA ASP A 19 23.88 28.72 -13.65
C ASP A 19 22.97 27.55 -13.23
N ALA A 20 23.09 26.46 -13.99
CA ALA A 20 22.14 25.35 -14.09
C ALA A 20 22.05 24.42 -12.87
N THR A 21 20.85 23.90 -12.62
CA THR A 21 20.60 22.48 -12.29
C THR A 21 19.13 22.10 -12.57
N GLU A 22 18.97 20.91 -13.12
CA GLU A 22 17.81 20.01 -13.29
C GLU A 22 16.43 20.45 -12.70
N GLY A 23 15.40 20.41 -13.56
CA GLY A 23 14.03 20.83 -13.21
C GLY A 23 13.14 19.75 -12.60
N PRO A 24 12.06 20.13 -11.88
CA PRO A 24 11.11 19.19 -11.31
C PRO A 24 10.07 18.73 -12.35
N ASN A 25 9.76 17.44 -12.35
CA ASN A 25 8.55 16.93 -13.01
C ASN A 25 7.33 17.39 -12.20
N THR A 26 6.68 18.47 -12.63
CA THR A 26 5.44 18.97 -12.02
C THR A 26 4.30 17.98 -12.30
N LEU A 27 4.18 16.95 -11.45
CA LEU A 27 3.07 16.01 -11.47
C LEU A 27 1.76 16.80 -11.32
N ALA A 28 0.96 16.79 -12.38
CA ALA A 28 -0.28 17.53 -12.42
C ALA A 28 -1.32 16.86 -11.51
N PHE A 29 -1.50 17.41 -10.31
CA PHE A 29 -2.63 17.10 -9.43
C PHE A 29 -3.92 17.63 -10.09
N ALA A 30 -4.46 16.83 -11.01
CA ALA A 30 -5.67 17.16 -11.75
C ALA A 30 -6.89 17.14 -10.82
N ASN A 31 -7.62 18.26 -10.76
CA ASN A 31 -8.93 18.32 -10.11
C ASN A 31 -9.88 17.30 -10.74
N ILE A 32 -10.27 16.27 -9.98
CA ILE A 32 -11.45 15.46 -10.28
C ILE A 32 -12.61 15.96 -9.41
N PRO A 33 -13.69 16.50 -9.99
CA PRO A 33 -14.86 16.91 -9.21
C PRO A 33 -15.57 15.67 -8.65
N ALA A 34 -16.12 15.79 -7.44
CA ALA A 34 -16.79 14.70 -6.75
C ALA A 34 -18.10 14.29 -7.46
N GLY A 35 -18.05 13.23 -8.26
CA GLY A 35 -19.22 12.50 -8.74
C GLY A 35 -19.50 11.27 -7.86
N GLU A 36 -20.76 11.08 -7.47
CA GLU A 36 -21.21 10.14 -6.41
C GLU A 36 -20.95 8.63 -6.65
N ASN A 37 -20.27 8.25 -7.74
CA ASN A 37 -19.91 6.86 -8.03
C ASN A 37 -18.47 6.48 -7.61
N ALA A 38 -17.61 7.45 -7.33
CA ALA A 38 -16.18 7.20 -7.08
C ALA A 38 -15.91 6.30 -5.85
N SER A 39 -16.78 6.31 -4.84
CA SER A 39 -16.58 5.58 -3.56
C SER A 39 -16.61 4.06 -3.66
N LEU A 40 -17.00 3.48 -4.81
CA LEU A 40 -16.96 2.03 -5.06
C LEU A 40 -15.82 1.62 -5.99
N GLU A 41 -15.40 2.48 -6.93
CA GLU A 41 -14.29 2.15 -7.84
C GLU A 41 -12.92 2.42 -7.23
N VAL A 42 -12.77 3.42 -6.35
CA VAL A 42 -11.54 3.62 -5.56
C VAL A 42 -11.27 2.44 -4.62
N ARG A 43 -12.29 1.65 -4.26
CA ARG A 43 -12.14 0.38 -3.52
C ARG A 43 -11.64 -0.80 -4.37
N ARG A 44 -11.43 -0.62 -5.69
CA ARG A 44 -10.44 -1.40 -6.45
C ARG A 44 -9.07 -0.74 -6.27
N GLU A 45 -8.74 -0.52 -5.00
CA GLU A 45 -7.54 0.16 -4.54
C GLU A 45 -6.31 -0.62 -5.01
N LEU A 46 -5.22 0.09 -5.33
CA LEU A 46 -4.15 -0.46 -6.18
C LEU A 46 -3.74 -1.86 -5.73
N VAL A 47 -3.94 -2.84 -6.62
CA VAL A 47 -3.47 -4.21 -6.43
C VAL A 47 -1.96 -4.15 -6.16
N PRO A 48 -1.50 -4.47 -4.95
CA PRO A 48 -0.15 -4.10 -4.55
C PRO A 48 0.86 -5.06 -5.18
N GLU A 49 1.95 -4.48 -5.70
CA GLU A 49 3.09 -5.23 -6.27
C GLU A 49 3.71 -6.24 -5.29
N ARG A 50 3.48 -6.07 -3.97
CA ARG A 50 3.88 -7.00 -2.90
C ARG A 50 2.85 -7.07 -1.78
N VAL A 51 2.69 -8.27 -1.22
CA VAL A 51 1.98 -8.50 0.04
C VAL A 51 2.85 -9.33 0.98
N THR A 52 2.71 -9.06 2.27
CA THR A 52 3.16 -9.93 3.35
C THR A 52 2.08 -10.97 3.61
N VAL A 53 2.48 -12.23 3.75
CA VAL A 53 1.64 -13.30 4.32
C VAL A 53 2.26 -13.72 5.64
N THR A 54 1.45 -13.77 6.70
CA THR A 54 1.87 -14.19 8.03
C THR A 54 1.03 -15.40 8.46
N GLN A 55 1.68 -16.43 8.98
CA GLN A 55 1.07 -17.53 9.72
C GLN A 55 1.35 -17.32 11.22
N PRO A 56 0.44 -16.70 11.98
CA PRO A 56 0.77 -16.22 13.33
C PRO A 56 0.97 -17.37 14.34
N ALA A 57 0.28 -18.48 14.12
CA ALA A 57 0.41 -19.72 14.87
C ALA A 57 -0.14 -20.90 14.04
N LEU A 58 0.27 -22.13 14.40
CA LEU A 58 -0.48 -23.34 14.02
C LEU A 58 -1.82 -23.35 14.77
N VAL A 59 -2.89 -23.72 14.07
CA VAL A 59 -4.27 -23.68 14.60
C VAL A 59 -4.91 -25.07 14.59
N ASP A 60 -5.46 -25.47 15.73
CA ASP A 60 -6.34 -26.64 15.85
C ASP A 60 -7.78 -26.11 15.98
N ILE A 61 -8.54 -26.20 14.89
CA ILE A 61 -9.93 -25.74 14.83
C ILE A 61 -10.83 -26.86 14.28
N ASN A 62 -12.07 -26.91 14.77
CA ASN A 62 -13.06 -27.93 14.37
C ASN A 62 -13.68 -27.67 12.98
N ALA A 63 -13.02 -26.89 12.12
CA ALA A 63 -13.42 -26.67 10.72
C ALA A 63 -12.74 -27.71 9.82
N ARG A 64 -13.43 -28.13 8.75
CA ARG A 64 -12.82 -29.01 7.74
C ARG A 64 -12.26 -28.14 6.62
N ALA A 65 -11.13 -28.54 6.03
CA ALA A 65 -10.56 -27.83 4.88
C ALA A 65 -11.55 -27.75 3.70
N ALA A 66 -12.43 -28.75 3.52
CA ALA A 66 -13.48 -28.74 2.50
C ALA A 66 -14.57 -27.66 2.71
N ASP A 67 -14.70 -27.11 3.92
CA ASP A 67 -15.66 -26.05 4.28
C ASP A 67 -15.02 -24.65 4.24
N LEU A 68 -13.74 -24.54 3.83
CA LEU A 68 -12.94 -23.31 3.81
C LEU A 68 -12.53 -22.89 2.39
N PRO A 69 -12.26 -21.59 2.14
CA PRO A 69 -11.75 -21.12 0.87
C PRO A 69 -10.38 -21.73 0.56
N VAL A 70 -10.16 -22.11 -0.70
CA VAL A 70 -8.85 -22.59 -1.18
C VAL A 70 -7.90 -21.41 -1.31
N TRP A 71 -6.66 -21.58 -0.83
CA TRP A 71 -5.60 -20.59 -0.98
C TRP A 71 -5.23 -20.39 -2.47
N PRO A 72 -5.17 -19.15 -2.98
CA PRO A 72 -4.90 -18.87 -4.39
C PRO A 72 -3.40 -18.73 -4.72
N GLY A 73 -2.53 -18.63 -3.71
CA GLY A 73 -1.10 -18.40 -3.89
C GLY A 73 -0.27 -19.68 -4.13
N PRO A 74 1.06 -19.57 -4.21
CA PRO A 74 1.97 -20.72 -4.14
C PRO A 74 1.88 -21.37 -2.74
N ASP A 75 2.47 -22.56 -2.56
CA ASP A 75 2.37 -23.25 -1.27
C ASP A 75 3.07 -22.43 -0.18
N PRO A 76 2.42 -22.16 0.98
CA PRO A 76 3.02 -21.38 2.07
C PRO A 76 4.41 -21.89 2.50
N SER A 77 4.66 -23.20 2.41
CA SER A 77 5.94 -23.83 2.77
C SER A 77 7.10 -23.45 1.84
N GLU A 78 6.83 -22.90 0.65
CA GLU A 78 7.85 -22.45 -0.30
C GLU A 78 8.42 -21.06 0.03
N PHE A 79 7.68 -20.24 0.80
CA PHE A 79 8.03 -18.83 0.99
C PHE A 79 7.81 -18.26 2.41
N LEU A 80 7.12 -18.97 3.30
CA LEU A 80 7.10 -18.65 4.73
C LEU A 80 8.43 -19.06 5.40
N ALA A 81 8.91 -18.23 6.32
CA ALA A 81 10.06 -18.51 7.15
C ALA A 81 9.77 -18.15 8.63
N PRO A 82 10.36 -18.88 9.61
CA PRO A 82 10.20 -18.56 11.03
C PRO A 82 10.64 -17.14 11.39
N ASN A 83 9.72 -16.37 11.98
CA ASN A 83 9.90 -14.96 12.34
C ASN A 83 9.43 -14.70 13.79
N PRO A 84 10.15 -15.21 14.80
CA PRO A 84 9.76 -15.03 16.20
C PRO A 84 9.78 -13.54 16.59
N PRO A 85 8.77 -13.04 17.34
CA PRO A 85 7.71 -13.79 18.01
C PRO A 85 6.42 -14.00 17.19
N ALA A 86 6.37 -13.57 15.93
CA ALA A 86 5.14 -13.44 15.12
C ALA A 86 4.76 -14.70 14.31
N GLY A 87 5.21 -15.89 14.73
CA GLY A 87 5.00 -17.14 13.99
C GLY A 87 5.93 -17.24 12.77
N GLU A 88 5.36 -17.38 11.58
CA GLU A 88 6.09 -17.48 10.31
C GLU A 88 5.62 -16.38 9.34
N ILE A 89 6.53 -15.87 8.52
CA ILE A 89 6.26 -14.75 7.61
C ILE A 89 6.87 -14.99 6.23
N GLY A 90 6.22 -14.49 5.19
CA GLY A 90 6.69 -14.55 3.81
C GLY A 90 6.17 -13.37 3.00
N GLN A 91 6.67 -13.21 1.77
CA GLN A 91 6.20 -12.18 0.84
C GLN A 91 5.87 -12.80 -0.51
N LEU A 92 4.74 -12.37 -1.09
CA LEU A 92 4.39 -12.62 -2.49
C LEU A 92 4.63 -11.34 -3.31
N SER A 93 4.73 -11.47 -4.63
CA SER A 93 4.97 -10.35 -5.55
C SER A 93 4.23 -10.52 -6.87
N GLY A 94 3.92 -9.40 -7.55
CA GLY A 94 3.21 -9.41 -8.83
C GLY A 94 1.78 -9.98 -8.71
N ALA A 95 1.30 -10.67 -9.75
CA ALA A 95 -0.09 -11.13 -9.83
C ALA A 95 -0.56 -11.93 -8.59
N GLN A 96 0.26 -12.85 -8.09
CA GLN A 96 -0.06 -13.69 -6.93
C GLN A 96 -0.27 -12.87 -5.65
N ALA A 97 0.41 -11.73 -5.50
CA ALA A 97 0.20 -10.82 -4.37
C ALA A 97 -1.21 -10.20 -4.40
N GLY A 98 -1.66 -9.84 -5.60
CA GLY A 98 -3.02 -9.35 -5.84
C GLY A 98 -4.08 -10.40 -5.63
N GLU A 99 -3.90 -11.60 -6.16
CA GLU A 99 -4.86 -12.71 -6.01
C GLU A 99 -5.02 -13.12 -4.54
N ALA A 100 -3.92 -13.20 -3.78
CA ALA A 100 -3.94 -13.45 -2.35
C ALA A 100 -4.69 -12.36 -1.56
N LEU A 101 -4.42 -11.07 -1.84
CA LEU A 101 -5.09 -9.97 -1.12
C LEU A 101 -6.58 -9.88 -1.47
N ILE A 102 -6.94 -10.00 -2.75
CA ILE A 102 -8.35 -9.97 -3.19
C ILE A 102 -9.10 -11.16 -2.56
N ALA A 103 -8.50 -12.34 -2.53
CA ALA A 103 -9.10 -13.48 -1.84
C ALA A 103 -9.29 -13.21 -0.34
N ALA A 104 -8.28 -12.66 0.35
CA ALA A 104 -8.37 -12.35 1.79
C ALA A 104 -9.43 -11.28 2.11
N GLN A 105 -9.54 -10.23 1.29
CA GLN A 105 -10.61 -9.22 1.42
C GLN A 105 -12.02 -9.81 1.27
N ASN A 106 -12.18 -10.87 0.47
CA ASN A 106 -13.44 -11.60 0.32
C ASN A 106 -13.64 -12.69 1.40
N ASN A 107 -12.60 -13.05 2.16
CA ASN A 107 -12.62 -14.14 3.16
C ASN A 107 -12.06 -13.65 4.51
N PRO A 108 -12.81 -12.80 5.25
CA PRO A 108 -12.36 -12.18 6.51
C PRO A 108 -12.20 -13.15 7.70
N GLY A 109 -12.29 -14.47 7.47
CA GLY A 109 -12.05 -15.50 8.47
C GLY A 109 -10.60 -15.96 8.56
N GLU A 110 -9.72 -15.55 7.64
CA GLU A 110 -8.26 -15.82 7.59
C GLU A 110 -7.83 -17.32 7.59
N PHE A 111 -8.75 -18.27 7.68
CA PHE A 111 -8.50 -19.70 7.59
C PHE A 111 -8.65 -20.20 6.15
N TRP A 112 -7.65 -20.94 5.68
CA TRP A 112 -7.52 -21.39 4.30
C TRP A 112 -7.37 -22.91 4.20
N ASN A 113 -7.91 -23.47 3.13
CA ASN A 113 -7.60 -24.80 2.66
C ASN A 113 -6.34 -24.76 1.79
N VAL A 114 -5.28 -25.41 2.27
CA VAL A 114 -4.00 -25.58 1.59
C VAL A 114 -3.74 -27.07 1.44
N GLY A 115 -3.96 -27.61 0.24
CA GLY A 115 -3.74 -29.04 -0.03
C GLY A 115 -4.62 -30.02 0.78
N GLY A 116 -5.70 -29.55 1.40
CA GLY A 116 -6.52 -30.32 2.36
C GLY A 116 -6.17 -30.10 3.83
N ILE A 117 -5.15 -29.29 4.13
CA ILE A 117 -4.78 -28.82 5.48
C ILE A 117 -5.44 -27.47 5.74
N VAL A 118 -5.75 -27.17 7.01
CA VAL A 118 -6.25 -25.86 7.44
C VAL A 118 -5.10 -25.02 7.97
N LEU A 119 -4.84 -23.85 7.38
CA LEU A 119 -3.84 -22.89 7.84
C LEU A 119 -4.47 -21.53 8.13
N TRP A 120 -3.93 -20.80 9.11
CA TRP A 120 -4.30 -19.41 9.39
C TRP A 120 -3.30 -18.50 8.66
N LEU A 121 -3.73 -17.82 7.59
CA LEU A 121 -2.87 -16.97 6.75
C LEU A 121 -3.47 -15.56 6.68
N VAL A 122 -2.80 -14.62 7.34
CA VAL A 122 -3.09 -13.19 7.35
C VAL A 122 -2.37 -12.56 6.16
N VAL A 123 -3.10 -11.90 5.25
CA VAL A 123 -2.52 -11.22 4.07
C VAL A 123 -2.63 -9.71 4.24
N ALA A 124 -1.50 -8.99 4.14
CA ALA A 124 -1.44 -7.54 4.26
C ALA A 124 -0.61 -6.91 3.13
N PRO A 125 -1.01 -5.73 2.59
CA PRO A 125 -0.18 -5.00 1.63
C PRO A 125 1.14 -4.54 2.28
N VAL A 126 2.23 -4.57 1.51
CA VAL A 126 3.48 -3.91 1.91
C VAL A 126 3.35 -2.40 1.65
N GLN A 127 3.60 -1.58 2.68
CA GLN A 127 3.70 -0.11 2.58
C GLN A 127 5.11 0.32 2.18
#